data_AF-A0A954VN57-F1
#
_entry.id   AF-A0A954VN57-F1
#
_cell.length_a   1.000
_cell.length_b   1.000
_cell.length_c   1.000
_cell.angle_alpha   90.00
_cell.angle_beta   90.00
_cell.angle_gamma   90.00
#
_symmetry.space_group_name_H-M   'P 1'
#
loop_
_entity.id
_entity.type
_entity.pdbx_description
1 polymer ?
#
loop_
_entity_poly.entity_id
_entity_poly.type
_entity_poly.pdbx_seq_one_letter_code
_entity_poly.pdbx_strand_id
1 'polypeptide(L)'
;MYRPIRGWKPTTPPMTAANFEAVCAAHQNVAIHFWAEWNGVDPPFDRAIAMLPPEILALVHFVSCHVDDPQNELLCKRLSIGTIPSLAIVVNGKPNGMIVGMRTSDDLVPELVNRFSLPIAITTTKERQITKCCTGAGLACVFKWLRSRFRPREH
;
A
#
# COMPACT_ATOMS: atom_id res chain seq x y z
N MET A 1 -18.82 -8.40 13.59
CA MET A 1 -19.50 -7.23 13.02
C MET A 1 -18.76 -6.00 13.50
N TYR A 2 -18.12 -5.24 12.61
CA TYR A 2 -17.42 -4.02 12.99
C TYR A 2 -18.44 -2.94 13.38
N ARG A 3 -18.17 -2.18 14.44
CA ARG A 3 -19.06 -1.12 14.96
C ARG A 3 -18.72 0.22 14.30
N PRO A 4 -19.69 1.16 14.19
CA PRO A 4 -19.39 2.55 13.88
C PRO A 4 -18.32 3.14 14.81
N ILE A 5 -17.53 4.05 14.27
CA ILE A 5 -16.30 4.63 14.84
C ILE A 5 -16.38 6.16 14.83
N ARG A 6 -17.37 6.70 15.53
CA ARG A 6 -17.65 8.14 15.59
C ARG A 6 -16.39 8.94 15.94
N GLY A 7 -16.10 9.97 15.16
CA GLY A 7 -14.96 10.87 15.37
C GLY A 7 -13.58 10.26 15.05
N TRP A 8 -13.50 9.01 14.58
CA TRP A 8 -12.27 8.47 14.03
C TRP A 8 -11.95 9.10 12.68
N LYS A 9 -10.66 9.31 12.41
CA LYS A 9 -10.14 9.76 11.12
C LYS A 9 -8.92 8.91 10.73
N PRO A 10 -8.70 8.66 9.43
CA PRO A 10 -7.48 8.02 8.94
C PRO A 10 -6.22 8.79 9.33
N THR A 11 -5.10 8.08 9.34
CA THR A 11 -3.76 8.63 9.56
C THR A 11 -3.23 9.40 8.35
N THR A 12 -3.75 9.13 7.15
CA THR A 12 -3.33 9.79 5.91
C THR A 12 -3.98 11.17 5.75
N PRO A 13 -3.33 12.13 5.07
CA PRO A 13 -3.86 13.47 4.88
C PRO A 13 -5.25 13.49 4.21
N PRO A 14 -6.17 14.36 4.66
CA PRO A 14 -7.49 14.46 4.05
C PRO A 14 -7.42 15.11 2.67
N MET A 15 -8.25 14.62 1.76
CA MET A 15 -8.46 15.13 0.41
C MET A 15 -9.96 15.31 0.16
N THR A 16 -10.31 16.35 -0.59
CA THR A 16 -11.67 16.65 -1.01
C THR A 16 -11.77 16.72 -2.52
N ALA A 17 -12.99 16.78 -3.06
CA ALA A 17 -13.18 17.00 -4.50
C ALA A 17 -12.51 18.30 -4.99
N ALA A 18 -12.43 19.34 -4.15
CA ALA A 18 -11.88 20.64 -4.54
C ALA A 18 -10.36 20.61 -4.77
N ASN A 19 -9.63 19.77 -4.05
CA ASN A 19 -8.17 19.66 -4.17
C ASN A 19 -7.68 18.43 -4.94
N PHE A 20 -8.60 17.53 -5.35
CA PHE A 20 -8.29 16.30 -6.08
C PHE A 20 -7.35 16.52 -7.28
N GLU A 21 -7.69 17.48 -8.15
CA GLU A 21 -6.89 17.75 -9.36
C GLU A 21 -5.49 18.28 -9.02
N ALA A 22 -5.39 19.14 -8.00
CA ALA A 22 -4.10 19.67 -7.56
C ALA A 22 -3.19 18.57 -6.99
N VAL A 23 -3.75 17.67 -6.18
CA VAL A 23 -3.03 16.50 -5.63
C VAL A 23 -2.57 15.57 -6.76
N CYS A 24 -3.44 15.30 -7.72
CA CYS A 24 -3.15 14.44 -8.87
C CYS A 24 -2.14 15.04 -9.85
N ALA A 25 -2.04 16.37 -9.92
CA ALA A 25 -1.03 17.06 -10.71
C ALA A 25 0.34 17.12 -10.01
N ALA A 26 0.35 17.20 -8.67
CA ALA A 26 1.58 17.27 -7.88
C ALA A 26 2.29 15.91 -7.70
N HIS A 27 1.56 14.81 -7.84
CA HIS A 27 2.06 13.48 -7.54
C HIS A 27 1.79 12.51 -8.69
N GLN A 28 2.83 11.78 -9.12
CA GLN A 28 2.72 10.79 -10.19
C GLN A 28 1.81 9.62 -9.80
N ASN A 29 1.92 9.14 -8.56
CA ASN A 29 1.20 8.00 -8.03
C ASN A 29 0.40 8.45 -6.80
N VAL A 30 -0.93 8.39 -6.88
CA VAL A 30 -1.82 8.75 -5.77
C VAL A 30 -2.71 7.57 -5.43
N ALA A 31 -2.75 7.23 -4.14
CA ALA A 31 -3.66 6.23 -3.59
C ALA A 31 -4.65 6.91 -2.63
N ILE A 32 -5.95 6.77 -2.89
CA ILE A 32 -7.01 7.48 -2.17
C ILE A 32 -7.85 6.48 -1.39
N HIS A 33 -7.76 6.52 -0.06
CA HIS A 33 -8.57 5.69 0.83
C HIS A 33 -9.95 6.34 1.01
N PHE A 34 -10.98 5.71 0.45
CA PHE A 34 -12.38 6.07 0.66
C PHE A 34 -12.93 5.35 1.90
N TRP A 35 -13.42 6.14 2.86
CA TRP A 35 -13.79 5.68 4.21
C TRP A 35 -15.05 6.38 4.74
N ALA A 36 -15.65 5.83 5.81
CA ALA A 36 -16.74 6.47 6.55
C ALA A 36 -16.74 6.13 8.05
N GLU A 37 -17.32 7.00 8.88
CA GLU A 37 -17.44 6.76 10.33
C GLU A 37 -18.33 5.56 10.69
N TRP A 38 -19.25 5.15 9.81
CA TRP A 38 -20.11 3.98 10.05
C TRP A 38 -19.40 2.65 9.77
N ASN A 39 -18.26 2.67 9.08
CA ASN A 39 -17.54 1.48 8.65
C ASN A 39 -16.35 1.17 9.57
N GLY A 40 -16.57 0.33 10.57
CA GLY A 40 -15.51 -0.04 11.51
C GLY A 40 -14.37 -0.89 10.91
N VAL A 41 -14.41 -1.21 9.61
CA VAL A 41 -13.29 -1.84 8.87
C VAL A 41 -12.25 -0.82 8.41
N ASP A 42 -12.58 0.47 8.36
CA ASP A 42 -11.64 1.51 7.93
C ASP A 42 -10.40 1.64 8.84
N PRO A 43 -10.48 1.60 10.18
CA PRO A 43 -9.31 1.71 11.06
C PRO A 43 -8.27 0.60 10.89
N PRO A 44 -8.62 -0.71 10.81
CA PRO A 44 -7.62 -1.71 10.52
C PRO A 44 -7.05 -1.59 9.11
N PHE A 45 -7.80 -1.05 8.14
CA PHE A 45 -7.27 -0.82 6.79
C PHE A 45 -6.29 0.36 6.75
N ASP A 46 -6.63 1.48 7.40
CA ASP A 46 -5.73 2.62 7.57
C ASP A 46 -4.44 2.22 8.30
N ARG A 47 -4.52 1.36 9.33
CA ARG A 47 -3.32 0.77 9.95
C ARG A 47 -2.50 -0.07 8.97
N ALA A 48 -3.15 -0.83 8.08
CA ALA A 48 -2.42 -1.59 7.06
C ALA A 48 -1.68 -0.67 6.08
N ILE A 49 -2.27 0.48 5.70
CA ILE A 49 -1.61 1.51 4.90
C ILE A 49 -0.43 2.13 5.65
N ALA A 50 -0.61 2.47 6.93
CA ALA A 50 0.45 3.05 7.76
C ALA A 50 1.63 2.09 8.02
N MET A 51 1.41 0.78 7.91
CA MET A 51 2.43 -0.27 8.05
C MET A 51 3.09 -0.66 6.72
N LEU A 52 2.83 0.06 5.62
CA LEU A 52 3.51 -0.21 4.35
C LEU A 52 5.02 0.07 4.47
N PRO A 53 5.85 -0.65 3.69
CA PRO A 53 7.28 -0.39 3.67
C PRO A 53 7.61 1.07 3.31
N PRO A 54 8.63 1.69 3.92
CA PRO A 54 9.02 3.07 3.63
C PRO A 54 9.27 3.34 2.14
N GLU A 55 9.83 2.37 1.43
CA GLU A 55 10.03 2.42 -0.02
C GLU A 55 8.73 2.57 -0.82
N ILE A 56 7.61 1.99 -0.35
CA ILE A 56 6.29 2.18 -0.97
C ILE A 56 5.73 3.56 -0.60
N LEU A 57 5.82 3.94 0.67
CA LEU A 57 5.34 5.23 1.18
C LEU A 57 6.07 6.41 0.52
N ALA A 58 7.31 6.22 0.07
CA ALA A 58 8.06 7.23 -0.67
C ALA A 58 7.65 7.35 -2.15
N LEU A 59 7.08 6.30 -2.73
CA LEU A 59 6.72 6.24 -4.17
C LEU A 59 5.26 6.55 -4.45
N VAL A 60 4.39 6.44 -3.44
CA VAL A 60 2.94 6.62 -3.57
C VAL A 60 2.48 7.66 -2.57
N HIS A 61 1.77 8.68 -3.06
CA HIS A 61 1.14 9.68 -2.21
C HIS A 61 -0.20 9.15 -1.72
N PHE A 62 -0.28 8.83 -0.43
CA PHE A 62 -1.51 8.34 0.21
C PHE A 62 -2.33 9.49 0.79
N VAL A 63 -3.62 9.51 0.47
CA VAL A 63 -4.60 10.47 1.00
C VAL A 63 -5.90 9.78 1.32
N SER A 64 -6.78 10.46 2.07
CA SER A 64 -8.08 9.93 2.49
C SER A 64 -9.24 10.82 2.07
N CYS A 65 -10.35 10.21 1.67
CA CYS A 65 -11.57 10.89 1.28
C CYS A 65 -12.78 10.33 2.03
N HIS A 66 -13.50 11.20 2.76
CA HIS A 66 -14.69 10.82 3.50
C HIS A 66 -15.90 10.78 2.55
N VAL A 67 -16.55 9.62 2.43
CA VAL A 67 -17.61 9.41 1.42
C VAL A 67 -18.94 10.08 1.77
N ASP A 68 -19.23 10.28 3.06
CA ASP A 68 -20.50 10.92 3.47
C ASP A 68 -20.40 12.46 3.47
N ASP A 69 -19.24 13.04 3.13
CA ASP A 69 -19.13 14.49 2.98
C ASP A 69 -19.75 14.91 1.64
N PRO A 70 -20.79 15.76 1.62
CA PRO A 70 -21.48 16.14 0.39
C PRO A 70 -20.56 16.75 -0.67
N GLN A 71 -19.47 17.42 -0.26
CA GLN A 71 -18.51 18.00 -1.21
C GLN A 71 -17.78 16.92 -2.04
N ASN A 72 -17.74 15.68 -1.57
CA ASN A 72 -17.04 14.56 -2.20
C ASN A 72 -17.96 13.68 -3.08
N GLU A 73 -19.27 13.95 -3.13
CA GLU A 73 -20.23 13.09 -3.85
C GLU A 73 -19.88 12.95 -5.34
N LEU A 74 -19.57 14.07 -6.01
CA LEU A 74 -19.19 14.06 -7.43
C LEU A 74 -17.89 13.30 -7.67
N LEU A 75 -16.94 13.39 -6.75
CA LEU A 75 -15.67 12.65 -6.83
C LEU A 75 -15.90 11.15 -6.65
N CYS A 76 -16.72 10.76 -5.66
CA CYS A 76 -17.09 9.37 -5.42
C CYS A 76 -17.77 8.76 -6.66
N LYS A 77 -18.69 9.50 -7.30
CA LYS A 77 -19.30 9.09 -8.57
C LYS A 77 -18.30 8.99 -9.71
N ARG A 78 -17.42 9.99 -9.87
CA ARG A 78 -16.38 10.00 -10.93
C ARG A 78 -15.43 8.80 -10.83
N LEU A 79 -15.09 8.39 -9.61
CA LEU A 79 -14.20 7.25 -9.36
C LEU A 79 -14.95 5.93 -9.15
N SER A 80 -16.26 5.91 -9.38
CA SER A 80 -17.14 4.74 -9.26
C SER A 80 -17.04 4.05 -7.88
N ILE A 81 -16.97 4.85 -6.80
CA ILE A 81 -16.90 4.34 -5.44
C ILE A 81 -18.28 3.80 -5.02
N GLY A 82 -18.43 2.47 -5.07
CA GLY A 82 -19.65 1.76 -4.66
C GLY A 82 -19.52 1.01 -3.34
N THR A 83 -18.29 0.75 -2.88
CA THR A 83 -18.01 -0.05 -1.68
C THR A 83 -16.88 0.61 -0.89
N ILE A 84 -16.96 0.56 0.44
CA ILE A 84 -15.86 0.95 1.33
C ILE A 84 -15.52 -0.20 2.31
N PRO A 85 -14.28 -0.28 2.83
CA PRO A 85 -13.13 0.55 2.45
C PRO A 85 -12.72 0.27 1.00
N SER A 86 -12.28 1.30 0.28
CA SER A 86 -11.66 1.15 -1.05
C SER A 86 -10.45 2.06 -1.18
N LEU A 87 -9.46 1.61 -1.94
CA LEU A 87 -8.25 2.37 -2.27
C LEU A 87 -8.24 2.63 -3.78
N ALA A 88 -8.61 3.83 -4.21
CA ALA A 88 -8.56 4.21 -5.62
C ALA A 88 -7.11 4.51 -6.01
N ILE A 89 -6.74 4.08 -7.21
CA ILE A 89 -5.40 4.23 -7.75
C ILE A 89 -5.47 5.26 -8.86
N VAL A 90 -4.61 6.29 -8.78
CA VAL A 90 -4.49 7.32 -9.81
C VAL A 90 -3.02 7.42 -10.22
N VAL A 91 -2.77 7.29 -11.52
CA VAL A 91 -1.44 7.33 -12.12
C VAL A 91 -1.40 8.43 -13.18
N ASN A 92 -0.46 9.37 -13.06
CA ASN A 92 -0.35 10.53 -13.95
C ASN A 92 -1.68 11.29 -14.09
N GLY A 93 -2.37 11.51 -12.96
CA GLY A 93 -3.68 12.15 -12.91
C GLY A 93 -4.85 11.38 -13.51
N LYS A 94 -4.66 10.12 -13.92
CA LYS A 94 -5.70 9.26 -14.49
C LYS A 94 -6.06 8.10 -13.56
N PRO A 95 -7.36 7.85 -13.31
CA PRO A 95 -7.78 6.66 -12.57
C PRO A 95 -7.26 5.37 -13.23
N ASN A 96 -6.60 4.52 -12.46
CA ASN A 96 -5.99 3.25 -12.87
C ASN A 96 -6.56 2.05 -12.10
N GLY A 97 -7.83 2.15 -11.70
CA GLY A 97 -8.57 1.12 -10.97
C GLY A 97 -8.62 1.35 -9.45
N MET A 98 -9.06 0.32 -8.73
CA MET A 98 -9.24 0.35 -7.28
C MET A 98 -8.94 -1.01 -6.64
N ILE A 99 -8.52 -0.98 -5.37
CA ILE A 99 -8.48 -2.13 -4.48
C ILE A 99 -9.71 -2.03 -3.57
N VAL A 100 -10.61 -3.00 -3.67
CA VAL A 100 -11.87 -3.02 -2.90
C VAL A 100 -11.73 -3.90 -1.66
N GLY A 101 -12.19 -3.37 -0.54
CA GLY A 101 -12.14 -4.02 0.75
C GLY A 101 -10.78 -3.90 1.41
N MET A 102 -10.74 -4.33 2.67
CA MET A 102 -9.52 -4.28 3.48
C MET A 102 -8.53 -5.37 3.03
N ARG A 103 -7.25 -5.04 3.14
CA ARG A 103 -6.11 -5.93 2.90
C ARG A 103 -5.10 -5.72 4.03
N THR A 104 -4.28 -6.73 4.29
CA THR A 104 -3.12 -6.58 5.16
C THR A 104 -2.03 -5.77 4.46
N SER A 105 -1.04 -5.27 5.20
CA SER A 105 0.12 -4.59 4.58
C SER A 105 0.86 -5.53 3.61
N ASP A 106 1.06 -6.79 4.00
CA ASP A 106 1.71 -7.81 3.17
C ASP A 106 0.94 -8.07 1.85
N ASP A 107 -0.40 -8.01 1.87
CA ASP A 107 -1.23 -8.17 0.66
C ASP A 107 -1.33 -6.87 -0.17
N LEU A 108 -1.22 -5.70 0.46
CA LEU A 108 -1.25 -4.41 -0.24
C LEU A 108 0.00 -4.18 -1.08
N VAL A 109 1.18 -4.57 -0.60
CA VAL A 109 2.44 -4.37 -1.31
C VAL A 109 2.40 -4.89 -2.75
N PRO A 110 2.08 -6.17 -3.03
CA PRO A 110 2.05 -6.68 -4.41
C PRO A 110 0.98 -6.01 -5.28
N GLU A 111 -0.18 -5.67 -4.72
CA GLU A 111 -1.23 -4.93 -5.44
C GLU A 111 -0.74 -3.53 -5.85
N LEU A 112 -0.09 -2.81 -4.94
CA LEU A 112 0.46 -1.47 -5.20
C LEU A 112 1.60 -1.53 -6.22
N VAL A 113 2.50 -2.51 -6.09
CA VAL A 113 3.59 -2.75 -7.05
C VAL A 113 3.03 -2.94 -8.45
N ASN A 114 2.02 -3.80 -8.59
CA ASN A 114 1.42 -4.10 -9.88
C ASN A 114 0.67 -2.88 -10.46
N ARG A 115 -0.19 -2.25 -9.65
CA ARG A 115 -1.10 -1.18 -10.12
C ARG A 115 -0.40 0.15 -10.40
N PHE A 116 0.67 0.45 -9.69
CA PHE A 116 1.51 1.62 -9.98
C PHE A 116 2.71 1.29 -10.88
N SER A 117 2.88 0.02 -11.28
CA SER A 117 4.05 -0.46 -12.02
C SER A 117 5.37 -0.05 -11.35
N LEU A 118 5.43 -0.19 -10.02
CA LEU A 118 6.59 0.19 -9.22
C LEU A 118 7.76 -0.79 -9.47
N PRO A 119 9.02 -0.33 -9.33
CA PRO A 119 10.18 -1.19 -9.55
C PRO A 119 10.23 -2.34 -8.53
N ILE A 120 10.38 -3.58 -9.03
CA ILE A 120 10.32 -4.84 -8.26
C ILE A 120 11.33 -4.93 -7.10
N ALA A 121 12.39 -4.12 -7.10
CA ALA A 121 13.41 -4.10 -6.05
C ALA A 121 12.87 -3.83 -4.62
N ILE A 122 11.61 -3.38 -4.50
CA ILE A 122 10.88 -3.14 -3.25
C ILE A 122 10.32 -4.41 -2.56
N THR A 123 10.24 -5.56 -3.24
CA THR A 123 9.66 -6.79 -2.63
C THR A 123 10.67 -7.67 -1.89
N THR A 124 11.98 -7.37 -1.95
CA THR A 124 13.05 -8.25 -1.44
C THR A 124 13.50 -7.97 -0.01
N THR A 125 12.90 -7.03 0.72
CA THR A 125 13.40 -6.61 2.04
C THR A 125 13.21 -7.66 3.15
N LYS A 126 12.31 -8.65 2.99
CA LYS A 126 12.08 -9.70 4.00
C LYS A 126 13.20 -10.75 4.10
N GLU A 127 14.18 -10.75 3.20
CA GLU A 127 15.30 -11.72 3.19
C GLU A 127 16.60 -11.23 3.85
N ARG A 128 16.67 -9.98 4.35
CA ARG A 128 17.91 -9.41 4.93
C ARG A 128 18.09 -9.58 6.45
N GLN A 129 17.33 -10.47 7.10
CA GLN A 129 17.50 -10.76 8.53
C GLN A 129 17.74 -12.25 8.83
N ILE A 130 18.53 -12.94 8.02
CA ILE A 130 19.18 -14.20 8.44
C ILE A 130 20.63 -14.19 7.93
N THR A 131 21.48 -13.29 8.44
CA THR A 131 22.96 -13.41 8.42
C THR A 131 23.60 -12.20 9.11
N LYS A 132 23.29 -11.98 10.39
CA LYS A 132 24.11 -11.08 11.23
C LYS A 132 24.00 -11.45 12.71
N CYS A 133 24.31 -12.71 13.01
CA CYS A 133 24.58 -13.19 14.36
C CYS A 133 25.70 -14.25 14.30
N CYS A 134 26.90 -13.85 13.85
CA CYS A 134 28.16 -14.57 14.06
C CYS A 134 29.32 -13.58 13.81
N THR A 135 29.50 -12.62 14.72
CA THR A 135 30.77 -11.91 14.83
C THR A 135 31.39 -12.35 16.14
N GLY A 136 32.28 -13.33 16.06
CA GLY A 136 32.98 -13.90 17.19
C GLY A 136 34.06 -14.87 16.74
N ALA A 137 35.22 -14.30 16.39
CA ALA A 137 36.53 -14.95 16.19
C ALA A 137 36.78 -15.73 14.89
N GLY A 138 37.82 -15.29 14.17
CA GLY A 138 38.65 -16.16 13.33
C GLY A 138 38.54 -15.93 11.82
N LEU A 139 39.56 -15.28 11.25
CA LEU A 139 39.89 -15.43 9.83
C LEU A 139 39.97 -16.92 9.47
N ALA A 140 39.09 -17.38 8.56
CA ALA A 140 39.24 -18.54 7.65
C ALA A 140 37.91 -19.30 7.46
N CYS A 141 36.98 -18.76 6.67
CA CYS A 141 35.95 -19.58 5.99
C CYS A 141 35.18 -18.75 4.95
N VAL A 142 35.89 -18.23 3.96
CA VAL A 142 35.28 -17.86 2.67
C VAL A 142 35.78 -18.91 1.68
N PHE A 143 34.89 -19.51 0.88
CA PHE A 143 35.09 -20.64 -0.05
C PHE A 143 34.89 -22.07 0.49
N LYS A 144 33.66 -22.43 0.90
CA LYS A 144 33.21 -23.83 0.75
C LYS A 144 31.70 -24.10 0.65
N TRP A 145 30.85 -23.08 0.54
CA TRP A 145 29.38 -23.26 0.55
C TRP A 145 28.71 -22.85 -0.77
N LEU A 146 29.30 -23.23 -1.91
CA LEU A 146 28.76 -22.94 -3.25
C LEU A 146 28.78 -24.16 -4.19
N ARG A 147 28.73 -25.38 -3.64
CA ARG A 147 28.55 -26.63 -4.40
C ARG A 147 27.82 -27.69 -3.57
N SER A 148 26.49 -27.66 -3.48
CA SER A 148 25.74 -28.92 -3.19
C SER A 148 24.23 -28.94 -3.52
N ARG A 149 23.63 -27.92 -4.14
CA ARG A 149 22.19 -27.99 -4.52
C ARG A 149 21.88 -27.57 -5.96
N PHE A 150 22.61 -28.16 -6.90
CA PHE A 150 22.11 -28.37 -8.26
C PHE A 150 22.61 -29.74 -8.73
N ARG A 151 21.79 -30.79 -8.53
CA ARG A 151 21.83 -31.96 -9.42
C ARG A 151 20.62 -31.82 -10.35
N PRO A 152 20.81 -31.79 -11.67
CA PRO A 152 19.70 -31.96 -12.61
C PRO A 152 19.17 -33.40 -12.49
N ARG A 153 17.84 -33.54 -12.51
CA ARG A 153 17.18 -34.81 -12.84
C ARG A 153 17.17 -34.93 -14.35
N GLU A 154 17.77 -35.98 -14.88
CA GLU A 154 17.45 -36.50 -16.22
C GLU A 154 17.43 -38.03 -16.18
N HIS A 155 16.32 -38.55 -16.71
CA HIS A 155 15.96 -39.90 -17.16
C HIS A 155 16.20 -41.12 -16.26
#